data_AF-A0A931B480-F1
#
_entry.id   AF-A0A931B480-F1
#
_cell.length_a   1.000
_cell.length_b   1.000
_cell.length_c   1.000
_cell.angle_alpha   90.00
_cell.angle_beta   90.00
_cell.angle_gamma   90.00
#
_symmetry.space_group_name_H-M   'P 1'
#
loop_
_entity.id
_entity.type
_entity.pdbx_description
1 polymer ?
#
loop_
_entity_poly.entity_id
_entity_poly.type
_entity_poly.pdbx_seq_one_letter_code
_entity_poly.pdbx_strand_id
1 'polypeptide(L)'
;MRLSAFSARSSVRSLRSVRSARVAVPAALAAAGVLLLAVPASAHVTVQPGSAAAGAADQVFAFRVPNESDTASTVKVDVFFPTDHPIASALVEQVPGWTATVQTAKLTTPIQTDDGPVTNAVSEITWTGGKIAPGQYQDFTVDFGQLPTDTKQLSFKTLQTYSDGTIVRWIDTPAAAGQPEPAHPAPTLNLTTASSDSTGGAASGSTGGTTQTAASTTSGSGSATDTAARVLAGVGLVVGVAGVAFGFLGWRRGGRRDSAA
;
A
#
# COMPACT_ATOMS: atom_id res chain seq x y z
N MET A 1 -46.65 84.44 21.37
CA MET A 1 -45.88 84.29 22.63
C MET A 1 -45.85 82.80 22.97
N ARG A 2 -44.65 82.23 23.22
CA ARG A 2 -44.36 80.82 23.62
C ARG A 2 -44.47 79.78 22.49
N LEU A 3 -43.67 78.72 22.38
CA LEU A 3 -42.36 78.32 22.91
C LEU A 3 -41.90 77.12 22.03
N SER A 4 -40.59 76.90 22.00
CA SER A 4 -39.78 75.78 21.50
C SER A 4 -40.37 74.35 21.57
N ALA A 5 -39.98 73.47 20.62
CA ALA A 5 -39.33 72.18 20.94
C ALA A 5 -38.85 71.42 19.68
N PHE A 6 -37.56 71.07 19.72
CA PHE A 6 -36.84 70.18 18.83
C PHE A 6 -37.18 68.72 19.18
N SER A 7 -37.43 67.85 18.20
CA SER A 7 -37.41 66.40 18.43
C SER A 7 -36.91 65.66 17.20
N ALA A 8 -35.64 65.24 17.29
CA ALA A 8 -35.03 64.29 16.38
C ALA A 8 -35.53 62.87 16.70
N ARG A 9 -36.03 62.13 15.71
CA ARG A 9 -36.15 60.66 15.81
C ARG A 9 -35.16 60.01 14.87
N SER A 10 -34.28 59.24 15.50
CA SER A 10 -33.16 58.48 14.98
C SER A 10 -33.62 57.30 14.12
N SER A 11 -32.97 57.11 12.97
CA SER A 11 -33.00 55.86 12.22
C SER A 11 -32.21 54.78 12.97
N VAL A 12 -32.88 53.71 13.38
CA VAL A 12 -32.20 52.49 13.82
C VAL A 12 -32.01 51.60 12.58
N ARG A 13 -30.80 51.63 12.01
CA ARG A 13 -30.40 50.68 10.96
C ARG A 13 -30.02 49.36 11.63
N SER A 14 -30.80 48.31 11.36
CA SER A 14 -30.54 46.95 11.81
C SER A 14 -29.22 46.44 11.24
N LEU A 15 -28.18 46.29 12.07
CA LEU A 15 -26.95 45.60 11.72
C LEU A 15 -27.13 44.10 12.01
N ARG A 16 -27.75 43.37 11.07
CA ARG A 16 -27.72 41.90 11.11
C ARG A 16 -26.40 41.39 10.50
N SER A 17 -25.70 40.61 11.32
CA SER A 17 -24.80 39.51 10.95
C SER A 17 -23.51 39.83 10.20
N VAL A 18 -22.44 40.09 10.95
CA VAL A 18 -21.03 40.02 10.46
C VAL A 18 -20.23 38.91 11.18
N ARG A 19 -20.88 38.09 12.02
CA ARG A 19 -20.18 37.07 12.82
C ARG A 19 -19.87 35.78 12.06
N SER A 20 -20.52 35.51 10.92
CA SER A 20 -20.33 34.26 10.15
C SER A 20 -19.04 34.21 9.33
N ALA A 21 -18.40 35.35 9.04
CA ALA A 21 -17.23 35.39 8.16
C ALA A 21 -15.92 34.96 8.84
N ARG A 22 -15.84 34.96 10.18
CA ARG A 22 -14.57 34.73 10.92
C ARG A 22 -14.22 33.25 11.12
N VAL A 23 -15.16 32.33 10.91
CA VAL A 23 -14.94 30.88 11.04
C VAL A 23 -14.66 30.23 9.68
N ALA A 24 -15.05 30.86 8.58
CA ALA A 24 -14.90 30.31 7.23
C ALA A 24 -13.45 30.21 6.75
N VAL A 25 -12.60 31.20 7.07
CA VAL A 25 -11.19 31.24 6.64
C VAL A 25 -10.33 30.12 7.26
N PRO A 26 -10.33 29.89 8.59
CA PRO A 26 -9.56 28.80 9.17
C PRO A 26 -10.08 27.42 8.75
N ALA A 27 -11.39 27.26 8.53
CA ALA A 27 -11.97 26.01 8.04
C ALA A 27 -11.55 25.71 6.60
N ALA A 28 -11.52 26.72 5.71
CA ALA A 28 -11.04 26.56 4.34
C ALA A 28 -9.55 26.23 4.27
N LEU A 29 -8.71 26.86 5.12
CA LEU A 29 -7.28 26.55 5.22
C LEU A 29 -7.04 25.13 5.75
N ALA A 30 -7.82 24.68 6.75
CA ALA A 30 -7.74 23.32 7.25
C ALA A 30 -8.18 22.29 6.20
N ALA A 31 -9.26 22.54 5.45
CA ALA A 31 -9.71 21.68 4.36
C ALA A 31 -8.71 21.62 3.20
N ALA A 32 -8.10 22.75 2.82
CA ALA A 32 -7.02 22.79 1.83
C ALA A 32 -5.78 22.02 2.31
N GLY A 33 -5.44 22.11 3.61
CA GLY A 33 -4.35 21.33 4.20
C GLY A 33 -4.59 19.83 4.16
N VAL A 34 -5.83 19.35 4.35
CA VAL A 34 -6.19 17.93 4.24
C VAL A 34 -6.09 17.44 2.79
N LEU A 35 -6.53 18.24 1.81
CA LEU A 35 -6.43 17.88 0.39
C LEU A 35 -4.97 17.77 -0.09
N LEU A 36 -4.05 18.54 0.50
CA LEU A 36 -2.61 18.45 0.22
C LEU A 36 -1.94 17.19 0.80
N LEU A 37 -2.61 16.50 1.72
CA LEU A 37 -2.14 15.26 2.35
C LEU A 37 -2.85 14.00 1.79
N ALA A 38 -3.75 14.17 0.82
CA ALA A 38 -4.37 13.05 0.12
C ALA A 38 -3.35 12.41 -0.82
N VAL A 39 -2.55 11.48 -0.28
CA VAL A 39 -1.72 10.61 -1.09
C VAL A 39 -2.67 9.66 -1.84
N PRO A 40 -2.54 9.49 -3.16
CA PRO A 40 -3.29 8.46 -3.86
C PRO A 40 -3.00 7.11 -3.19
N ALA A 41 -4.06 6.39 -2.80
CA ALA A 41 -3.93 5.02 -2.37
C ALA A 41 -3.50 4.22 -3.61
N SER A 42 -2.21 3.94 -3.72
CA SER A 42 -1.63 3.16 -4.82
C SER A 42 -2.12 1.71 -4.69
N ALA A 43 -2.83 1.23 -5.71
CA ALA A 43 -3.28 -0.15 -5.79
C ALA A 43 -2.57 -0.84 -6.97
N HIS A 44 -1.26 -0.99 -6.82
CA HIS A 44 -0.47 -1.69 -7.84
C HIS A 44 -0.75 -3.19 -7.84
N VAL A 45 -0.66 -3.80 -9.02
CA VAL A 45 -0.56 -5.27 -9.08
C VAL A 45 0.77 -5.66 -8.44
N THR A 46 0.74 -6.66 -7.56
CA THR A 46 1.94 -7.13 -6.85
C THR A 46 2.04 -8.65 -6.92
N VAL A 47 3.24 -9.17 -6.70
CA VAL A 47 3.48 -10.60 -6.46
C VAL A 47 3.84 -10.78 -4.99
N GLN A 48 3.19 -11.73 -4.32
CA GLN A 48 3.31 -11.96 -2.87
C GLN A 48 3.58 -13.45 -2.59
N PRO A 49 4.58 -13.81 -1.77
CA PRO A 49 5.59 -12.92 -1.21
C PRO A 49 6.45 -12.25 -2.29
N GLY A 50 6.92 -11.02 -2.02
CA GLY A 50 7.70 -10.23 -2.97
C GLY A 50 9.17 -10.65 -3.10
N SER A 51 9.57 -11.72 -2.40
CA SER A 51 10.91 -12.28 -2.44
C SER A 51 10.92 -13.79 -2.19
N ALA A 52 11.82 -14.50 -2.86
CA ALA A 52 12.10 -15.91 -2.62
C ALA A 52 13.59 -16.20 -2.85
N ALA A 53 14.09 -17.33 -2.35
CA ALA A 53 15.46 -17.75 -2.64
C ALA A 53 15.59 -18.17 -4.11
N ALA A 54 16.66 -17.71 -4.77
CA ALA A 54 17.02 -18.18 -6.11
C ALA A 54 17.20 -19.70 -6.11
N GLY A 55 16.67 -20.39 -7.13
CA GLY A 55 16.73 -21.86 -7.22
C GLY A 55 15.74 -22.61 -6.33
N ALA A 56 14.96 -21.93 -5.48
CA ALA A 56 13.88 -22.59 -4.73
C ALA A 56 12.84 -23.18 -5.69
N ALA A 57 12.33 -24.35 -5.34
CA ALA A 57 11.29 -25.06 -6.09
C ALA A 57 9.99 -25.11 -5.30
N ASP A 58 8.89 -25.40 -6.01
CA ASP A 58 7.53 -25.56 -5.46
C ASP A 58 7.11 -24.38 -4.57
N GLN A 59 7.38 -23.17 -5.07
CA GLN A 59 7.11 -21.93 -4.36
C GLN A 59 5.78 -21.35 -4.79
N VAL A 60 4.93 -21.02 -3.82
CA VAL A 60 3.60 -20.46 -4.06
C VAL A 60 3.63 -18.94 -3.99
N PHE A 61 3.16 -18.30 -5.05
CA PHE A 61 3.02 -16.85 -5.14
C PHE A 61 1.59 -16.46 -5.50
N ALA A 62 1.13 -15.32 -5.01
CA ALA A 62 -0.13 -14.70 -5.40
C ALA A 62 0.14 -13.41 -6.17
N PHE A 63 -0.42 -13.33 -7.38
CA PHE A 63 -0.57 -12.05 -8.06
C PHE A 63 -1.79 -11.34 -7.50
N ARG A 64 -1.58 -10.35 -6.62
CA ARG A 64 -2.65 -9.52 -6.08
C ARG A 64 -3.02 -8.45 -7.08
N VAL A 65 -4.26 -8.48 -7.55
CA VAL A 65 -4.81 -7.54 -8.53
C VAL A 65 -5.95 -6.74 -7.89
N PRO A 66 -5.70 -5.50 -7.47
CA PRO A 66 -6.76 -4.58 -7.03
C PRO A 66 -7.48 -3.93 -8.22
N ASN A 67 -8.71 -3.51 -8.00
CA ASN A 67 -9.49 -2.72 -8.96
C ASN A 67 -9.49 -1.23 -8.57
N GLU A 68 -8.90 -0.41 -9.43
CA GLU A 68 -8.78 1.05 -9.24
C GLU A 68 -9.91 1.86 -9.90
N SER A 69 -10.85 1.20 -10.60
CA SER A 69 -12.01 1.85 -11.18
C SER A 69 -13.14 1.99 -10.16
N ASP A 70 -13.77 3.17 -10.11
CA ASP A 70 -14.96 3.41 -9.29
C ASP A 70 -16.24 2.77 -9.87
N THR A 71 -16.22 2.38 -11.14
CA THR A 71 -17.44 2.00 -11.88
C THR A 71 -17.32 0.70 -12.67
N ALA A 72 -16.13 0.42 -13.21
CA ALA A 72 -15.87 -0.77 -14.00
C ALA A 72 -15.28 -1.89 -13.13
N SER A 73 -15.44 -3.13 -13.57
CA SER A 73 -14.88 -4.29 -12.89
C SER A 73 -13.78 -4.93 -13.71
N THR A 74 -12.71 -5.41 -13.08
CA THR A 74 -11.73 -6.23 -13.79
C THR A 74 -12.35 -7.56 -14.16
N VAL A 75 -12.24 -7.95 -15.43
CA VAL A 75 -12.85 -9.17 -16.00
C VAL A 75 -11.84 -10.09 -16.67
N LYS A 76 -10.61 -9.60 -16.92
CA LYS A 76 -9.49 -10.40 -17.43
C LYS A 76 -8.17 -9.89 -16.87
N VAL A 77 -7.29 -10.83 -16.54
CA VAL A 77 -5.92 -10.58 -16.11
C VAL A 77 -5.01 -11.47 -16.94
N ASP A 78 -4.02 -10.87 -17.60
CA ASP A 78 -2.97 -11.58 -18.33
C ASP A 78 -1.63 -11.28 -17.66
N VAL A 79 -0.93 -12.32 -17.20
CA VAL A 79 0.40 -12.22 -16.59
C VAL A 79 1.42 -12.87 -17.51
N PHE A 80 2.38 -12.08 -17.98
CA PHE A 80 3.44 -12.53 -18.87
C PHE A 80 4.68 -12.90 -18.07
N PHE A 81 5.18 -14.10 -18.31
CA PHE A 81 6.37 -14.64 -17.64
C PHE A 81 7.64 -14.17 -18.37
N PRO A 82 8.73 -13.85 -17.65
CA PRO A 82 10.01 -13.52 -18.27
C PRO A 82 10.54 -14.67 -19.14
N THR A 83 10.86 -14.38 -20.40
CA THR A 83 11.38 -15.40 -21.34
C THR A 83 12.91 -15.50 -21.32
N ASP A 84 13.59 -14.48 -20.81
CA ASP A 84 15.04 -14.39 -20.60
C ASP A 84 15.49 -15.15 -19.34
N HIS A 85 14.62 -15.21 -18.33
CA HIS A 85 14.82 -16.01 -17.11
C HIS A 85 13.61 -16.94 -16.91
N PRO A 86 13.51 -18.03 -17.69
CA PRO A 86 12.28 -18.79 -17.82
C PRO A 86 11.96 -19.65 -16.59
N ILE A 87 10.66 -19.75 -16.28
CA ILE A 87 10.12 -20.70 -15.31
C ILE A 87 9.49 -21.87 -16.07
N ALA A 88 10.01 -23.08 -15.83
CA ALA A 88 9.62 -24.26 -16.60
C ALA A 88 8.14 -24.65 -16.43
N SER A 89 7.60 -24.53 -15.22
CA SER A 89 6.26 -24.98 -14.88
C SER A 89 5.55 -24.03 -13.93
N ALA A 90 4.23 -23.96 -14.06
CA ALA A 90 3.34 -23.25 -13.16
C ALA A 90 2.02 -24.01 -13.01
N LEU A 91 1.55 -24.15 -11.78
CA LEU A 91 0.22 -24.70 -11.47
C LEU A 91 -0.64 -23.59 -10.86
N VAL A 92 -1.82 -23.39 -11.42
CA VAL A 92 -2.71 -22.29 -11.01
C VAL A 92 -3.76 -22.81 -10.04
N GLU A 93 -3.93 -22.13 -8.91
CA GLU A 93 -5.03 -22.41 -7.99
C GLU A 93 -6.37 -22.07 -8.63
N GLN A 94 -7.39 -22.90 -8.40
CA GLN A 94 -8.73 -22.62 -8.90
C GLN A 94 -9.35 -21.44 -8.15
N VAL A 95 -9.69 -20.38 -8.88
CA VAL A 95 -10.42 -19.23 -8.34
C VAL A 95 -11.89 -19.33 -8.76
N PRO A 96 -12.86 -19.40 -7.85
CA PRO A 96 -14.28 -19.52 -8.19
C PRO A 96 -14.74 -18.43 -9.17
N GLY A 97 -15.44 -18.85 -10.24
CA GLY A 97 -15.93 -17.96 -11.29
C GLY A 97 -14.88 -17.52 -12.32
N TRP A 98 -13.60 -17.84 -12.12
CA TRP A 98 -12.54 -17.57 -13.09
C TRP A 98 -12.12 -18.84 -13.82
N THR A 99 -11.76 -18.68 -15.10
CA THR A 99 -11.10 -19.70 -15.92
C THR A 99 -9.66 -19.28 -16.14
N ALA A 100 -8.72 -20.13 -15.75
CA ALA A 100 -7.29 -19.93 -15.97
C ALA A 100 -6.82 -20.71 -17.22
N THR A 101 -5.97 -20.09 -18.04
CA THR A 101 -5.27 -20.73 -19.16
C THR A 101 -3.78 -20.47 -19.00
N VAL A 102 -2.98 -21.55 -18.95
CA VAL A 102 -1.52 -21.47 -18.92
C VAL A 102 -0.99 -21.76 -20.32
N GLN A 103 -0.24 -20.81 -20.88
CA GLN A 103 0.42 -20.96 -22.16
C GLN A 103 1.91 -21.21 -21.94
N THR A 104 2.48 -22.06 -22.79
CA THR A 104 3.92 -22.33 -22.81
C THR A 104 4.51 -21.96 -24.17
N ALA A 105 5.78 -21.57 -24.15
CA ALA A 105 6.54 -21.25 -25.34
C ALA A 105 7.84 -22.06 -25.38
N LYS A 106 8.28 -22.38 -26.60
CA LYS A 106 9.55 -23.05 -26.83
C LYS A 106 10.71 -22.10 -26.50
N LEU A 107 11.64 -22.60 -25.71
CA LEU A 107 12.85 -21.87 -25.33
C LEU A 107 13.88 -21.91 -26.45
N THR A 108 14.54 -20.77 -26.68
CA THR A 108 15.74 -20.69 -27.52
C THR A 108 16.92 -21.40 -26.87
N THR A 109 17.04 -21.28 -25.55
CA THR A 109 18.06 -21.94 -24.72
C THR A 109 17.36 -22.87 -23.73
N PRO A 110 17.54 -24.20 -23.83
CA PRO A 110 16.93 -25.13 -22.89
C PRO A 110 17.43 -24.91 -21.45
N ILE A 111 16.53 -25.05 -20.47
CA ILE A 111 16.90 -25.10 -19.05
C ILE A 111 17.51 -26.48 -18.79
N GLN A 112 18.68 -26.52 -18.16
CA GLN A 112 19.30 -27.78 -17.75
C GLN A 112 18.79 -28.17 -16.38
N THR A 113 18.20 -29.36 -16.26
CA THR A 113 17.80 -29.96 -14.99
C THR A 113 18.48 -31.33 -14.84
N ASP A 114 18.38 -31.91 -13.64
CA ASP A 114 18.90 -33.26 -13.38
C ASP A 114 18.19 -34.34 -14.21
N ASP A 115 16.93 -34.10 -14.60
CA ASP A 115 16.11 -34.97 -15.44
C ASP A 115 16.31 -34.75 -16.96
N GLY A 116 17.15 -33.78 -17.33
CA GLY A 116 17.49 -33.45 -18.71
C GLY A 116 17.03 -32.06 -19.17
N PRO A 117 17.21 -31.73 -20.46
CA PRO A 117 16.94 -30.39 -20.95
C PRO A 117 15.43 -30.13 -21.09
N VAL A 118 14.94 -29.09 -20.41
CA VAL A 118 13.57 -28.58 -20.56
C VAL A 118 13.55 -27.54 -21.69
N THR A 119 12.70 -27.77 -22.69
CA THR A 119 12.66 -26.96 -23.93
C THR A 119 11.43 -26.07 -24.06
N ASN A 120 10.48 -26.15 -23.13
CA ASN A 120 9.33 -25.25 -23.06
C ASN A 120 9.24 -24.66 -21.66
N ALA A 121 8.79 -23.41 -21.57
CA ALA A 121 8.54 -22.73 -20.31
C ALA A 121 7.20 -21.99 -20.36
N VAL A 122 6.68 -21.64 -19.19
CA VAL A 122 5.48 -20.82 -19.08
C VAL A 122 5.76 -19.45 -19.68
N SER A 123 4.87 -18.98 -20.56
CA SER A 123 4.98 -17.67 -21.21
C SER A 123 3.90 -16.70 -20.77
N GLU A 124 2.69 -17.20 -20.50
CA GLU A 124 1.55 -16.39 -20.10
C GLU A 124 0.58 -17.21 -19.26
N ILE A 125 0.00 -16.57 -18.25
CA ILE A 125 -1.19 -17.08 -17.56
C ILE A 125 -2.31 -16.05 -17.69
N THR A 126 -3.45 -16.50 -18.19
CA THR A 126 -4.64 -15.68 -18.41
C THR A 126 -5.78 -16.15 -17.53
N TRP A 127 -6.36 -15.25 -16.75
CA TRP A 127 -7.61 -15.46 -16.02
C TRP A 127 -8.75 -14.67 -16.66
N THR A 128 -9.88 -15.32 -16.94
CA THR A 128 -11.08 -14.71 -17.54
C THR A 128 -12.38 -15.18 -16.86
N GLY A 129 -13.48 -14.48 -17.14
CA GLY A 129 -14.84 -14.91 -16.76
C GLY A 129 -15.30 -14.45 -15.38
N GLY A 130 -14.37 -14.21 -14.46
CA GLY A 130 -14.69 -13.67 -13.14
C GLY A 130 -14.80 -12.15 -13.11
N LYS A 131 -14.92 -11.59 -11.91
CA LYS A 131 -15.12 -10.16 -11.69
C LYS A 131 -14.44 -9.70 -10.40
N ILE A 132 -13.60 -8.68 -10.50
CA ILE A 132 -13.12 -7.92 -9.33
C ILE A 132 -13.91 -6.60 -9.32
N ALA A 133 -14.77 -6.38 -8.34
CA ALA A 133 -15.60 -5.17 -8.28
C ALA A 133 -14.79 -3.94 -7.84
N PRO A 134 -15.27 -2.70 -8.10
CA PRO A 134 -14.68 -1.47 -7.55
C PRO A 134 -14.34 -1.59 -6.07
N GLY A 135 -13.12 -1.17 -5.70
CA GLY A 135 -12.63 -1.20 -4.31
C GLY A 135 -12.32 -2.59 -3.75
N GLN A 136 -12.29 -3.63 -4.58
CA GLN A 136 -11.90 -4.99 -4.21
C GLN A 136 -10.57 -5.39 -4.86
N TYR A 137 -10.00 -6.51 -4.40
CA TYR A 137 -8.86 -7.16 -5.02
C TYR A 137 -9.11 -8.66 -5.16
N GLN A 138 -8.36 -9.31 -6.03
CA GLN A 138 -8.28 -10.77 -6.13
C GLN A 138 -6.81 -11.19 -6.07
N ASP A 139 -6.53 -12.23 -5.30
CA ASP A 139 -5.26 -12.94 -5.35
C ASP A 139 -5.38 -14.09 -6.35
N PHE A 140 -4.50 -14.11 -7.34
CA PHE A 140 -4.36 -15.21 -8.28
C PHE A 140 -3.13 -16.02 -7.91
N THR A 141 -3.36 -17.10 -7.15
CA THR A 141 -2.29 -17.97 -6.63
C THR A 141 -1.77 -18.90 -7.71
N VAL A 142 -0.44 -19.01 -7.78
CA VAL A 142 0.28 -19.87 -8.70
C VAL A 142 1.45 -20.50 -7.96
N ASP A 143 1.54 -21.82 -8.04
CA ASP A 143 2.72 -22.59 -7.64
C ASP A 143 3.71 -22.59 -8.81
N PHE A 144 4.91 -22.11 -8.57
CA PHE A 144 6.01 -22.12 -9.53
C PHE A 144 6.91 -23.32 -9.27
N GLY A 145 7.34 -23.95 -10.37
CA GLY A 145 8.49 -24.85 -10.33
C GLY A 145 9.78 -24.10 -9.94
N GLN A 146 10.93 -24.71 -10.23
CA GLN A 146 12.21 -24.13 -9.85
C GLN A 146 12.40 -22.70 -10.38
N LEU A 147 12.73 -21.78 -9.46
CA LEU A 147 13.07 -20.40 -9.77
C LEU A 147 14.46 -20.30 -10.40
N PRO A 148 14.70 -19.37 -11.35
CA PRO A 148 16.01 -19.16 -11.94
C PRO A 148 17.09 -18.77 -10.91
N THR A 149 18.35 -19.08 -11.23
CA THR A 149 19.52 -18.74 -10.38
C THR A 149 20.43 -17.68 -11.00
N ASP A 150 20.17 -17.30 -12.25
CA ASP A 150 20.96 -16.40 -13.07
C ASP A 150 20.49 -14.93 -13.01
N THR A 151 19.48 -14.63 -12.19
CA THR A 151 18.95 -13.28 -11.99
C THR A 151 18.65 -12.99 -10.52
N LYS A 152 18.57 -11.70 -10.20
CA LYS A 152 18.19 -11.19 -8.87
C LYS A 152 16.72 -10.80 -8.79
N GLN A 153 16.02 -10.74 -9.92
CA GLN A 153 14.61 -10.35 -9.95
C GLN A 153 13.92 -10.91 -11.19
N LEU A 154 12.62 -11.16 -11.04
CA LEU A 154 11.70 -11.50 -12.12
C LEU A 154 10.62 -10.43 -12.19
N SER A 155 10.38 -9.88 -13.39
CA SER A 155 9.36 -8.86 -13.61
C SER A 155 8.25 -9.41 -14.50
N PHE A 156 7.03 -9.44 -13.97
CA PHE A 156 5.87 -10.04 -14.61
C PHE A 156 4.97 -8.96 -15.18
N LYS A 157 5.17 -8.63 -16.46
CA LYS A 157 4.29 -7.68 -17.15
C LYS A 157 2.84 -8.17 -17.04
N THR A 158 1.92 -7.29 -16.67
CA THR A 158 0.53 -7.66 -16.45
C THR A 158 -0.42 -6.74 -17.21
N LEU A 159 -1.42 -7.32 -17.86
CA LEU A 159 -2.54 -6.58 -18.45
C LEU A 159 -3.79 -6.83 -17.62
N GLN A 160 -4.48 -5.76 -17.27
CA GLN A 160 -5.73 -5.78 -16.53
C GLN A 160 -6.83 -5.19 -17.39
N THR A 161 -7.77 -6.02 -17.82
CA THR A 161 -8.90 -5.60 -18.66
C THR A 161 -10.14 -5.39 -17.81
N TYR A 162 -10.76 -4.23 -17.97
CA TYR A 162 -11.98 -3.81 -17.29
C TYR A 162 -13.22 -4.08 -18.14
N SER A 163 -14.38 -4.15 -17.49
CA SER A 163 -15.67 -4.46 -18.11
C SER A 163 -16.16 -3.39 -19.10
N ASP A 164 -15.61 -2.19 -19.03
CA ASP A 164 -15.86 -1.09 -19.97
C ASP A 164 -14.97 -1.14 -21.22
N GLY A 165 -14.08 -2.13 -21.30
CA GLY A 165 -13.11 -2.31 -22.39
C GLY A 165 -11.76 -1.64 -22.15
N THR A 166 -11.59 -0.89 -21.06
CA THR A 166 -10.31 -0.26 -20.70
C THR A 166 -9.27 -1.33 -20.35
N ILE A 167 -8.03 -1.14 -20.80
CA ILE A 167 -6.90 -2.03 -20.48
C ILE A 167 -5.81 -1.21 -19.79
N VAL A 168 -5.54 -1.54 -18.52
CA VAL A 168 -4.40 -1.00 -17.76
C VAL A 168 -3.20 -1.93 -17.97
N ARG A 169 -2.02 -1.33 -18.17
CA ARG A 169 -0.78 -2.02 -18.50
C ARG A 169 0.24 -1.85 -17.38
N TRP A 170 0.35 -2.86 -16.51
CA TRP A 170 1.35 -2.93 -15.45
C TRP A 170 2.67 -3.43 -16.02
N ILE A 171 3.36 -2.54 -16.74
CA ILE A 171 4.55 -2.86 -17.53
C ILE A 171 5.71 -1.88 -17.31
N ASP A 172 5.52 -0.86 -16.47
CA ASP A 172 6.57 0.11 -16.18
C ASP A 172 7.71 -0.57 -15.40
N THR A 173 8.95 -0.19 -15.71
CA THR A 173 10.11 -0.66 -14.96
C THR A 173 10.05 -0.13 -13.53
N PRO A 174 10.35 -0.94 -12.50
CA PRO A 174 10.43 -0.46 -11.13
C PRO A 174 11.32 0.78 -10.99
N ALA A 175 10.91 1.73 -10.15
CA ALA A 175 11.70 2.93 -9.93
C ALA A 175 13.07 2.59 -9.32
N ALA A 176 14.10 3.30 -9.79
CA ALA A 176 15.39 3.28 -9.11
C ALA A 176 15.26 3.92 -7.71
N ALA A 177 16.12 3.53 -6.78
CA ALA A 177 16.11 4.06 -5.43
C ALA A 177 16.13 5.60 -5.41
N GLY A 178 15.13 6.21 -4.76
CA GLY A 178 15.00 7.66 -4.63
C GLY A 178 14.29 8.35 -5.81
N GLN A 179 13.80 7.61 -6.80
CA GLN A 179 12.94 8.16 -7.86
C GLN A 179 11.45 8.04 -7.50
N PRO A 180 10.58 8.88 -8.10
CA PRO A 180 9.14 8.72 -7.98
C PRO A 180 8.70 7.33 -8.44
N GLU A 181 7.77 6.72 -7.70
CA GLU A 181 7.18 5.44 -8.07
C GLU A 181 6.45 5.55 -9.43
N PRO A 182 6.60 4.57 -10.34
CA PRO A 182 5.90 4.59 -11.62
C PRO A 182 4.39 4.47 -11.41
N ALA A 183 3.61 4.87 -12.41
CA ALA A 183 2.15 4.79 -12.33
C ALA A 183 1.65 3.34 -12.42
N HIS A 184 2.26 2.52 -13.29
CA HIS A 184 1.85 1.13 -13.48
C HIS A 184 3.07 0.20 -13.49
N PRO A 185 3.78 0.06 -12.36
CA PRO A 185 4.95 -0.80 -12.26
C PRO A 185 4.57 -2.27 -12.49
N ALA A 186 5.42 -2.99 -13.21
CA ALA A 186 5.27 -4.43 -13.35
C ALA A 186 5.52 -5.15 -12.00
N PRO A 187 4.64 -6.09 -11.60
CA PRO A 187 4.87 -6.96 -10.45
C PRO A 187 6.27 -7.58 -10.48
N THR A 188 7.02 -7.44 -9.41
CA THR A 188 8.43 -7.88 -9.36
C THR A 188 8.67 -8.80 -8.17
N LEU A 189 9.21 -9.99 -8.45
CA LEU A 189 9.68 -10.95 -7.45
C LEU A 189 11.20 -10.82 -7.32
N ASN A 190 11.68 -10.55 -6.10
CA ASN A 190 13.11 -10.50 -5.83
C ASN A 190 13.66 -11.89 -5.52
N LEU A 191 14.77 -12.26 -6.14
CA LEU A 191 15.47 -13.50 -5.90
C LEU A 191 16.66 -13.24 -4.98
N THR A 192 16.57 -13.72 -3.75
CA THR A 192 17.66 -13.63 -2.78
C THR A 192 18.69 -14.71 -3.06
N THR A 193 19.95 -14.45 -2.72
CA THR A 193 20.98 -15.50 -2.74
C THR A 193 20.53 -16.65 -1.86
N ALA A 194 20.53 -17.88 -2.39
CA ALA A 194 20.23 -19.06 -1.62
C ALA A 194 21.18 -19.14 -0.41
N SER A 195 20.63 -19.20 0.80
CA SER A 195 21.40 -19.61 1.97
C SER A 195 21.60 -21.12 1.84
N SER A 196 22.85 -21.54 1.68
CA SER A 196 23.24 -22.95 1.75
C SER A 196 23.15 -23.46 3.20
N ASP A 197 21.96 -23.49 3.80
CA ASP A 197 21.74 -24.10 5.12
C ASP A 197 20.96 -25.41 4.95
N SER A 198 21.62 -26.37 4.32
CA SER A 198 21.35 -27.78 4.56
C SER A 198 22.31 -28.28 5.65
N THR A 199 21.91 -28.19 6.91
CA THR A 199 22.41 -29.10 7.94
C THR A 199 21.26 -29.42 8.88
N GLY A 200 20.77 -30.66 8.77
CA GLY A 200 19.82 -31.23 9.71
C GLY A 200 20.40 -31.21 11.11
N GLY A 201 19.87 -30.35 11.96
CA GLY A 201 20.10 -30.37 13.41
C GLY A 201 19.01 -31.19 14.07
N ALA A 202 19.31 -32.46 14.34
CA ALA A 202 18.50 -33.30 15.21
C ALA A 202 18.33 -32.61 16.57
N ALA A 203 17.09 -32.24 16.91
CA ALA A 203 16.75 -31.76 18.24
C ALA A 203 16.80 -32.93 19.23
N SER A 204 17.96 -33.14 19.84
CA SER A 204 18.09 -33.98 21.02
C SER A 204 17.54 -33.19 22.21
N GLY A 205 16.36 -33.58 22.66
CA GLY A 205 15.77 -33.06 23.89
C GLY A 205 16.63 -33.44 25.10
N SER A 206 16.96 -32.45 25.92
CA SER A 206 17.49 -32.66 27.27
C SER A 206 16.69 -31.82 28.26
N THR A 207 15.97 -32.54 29.11
CA THR A 207 15.17 -32.07 30.24
C THR A 207 16.06 -31.74 31.45
N GLY A 208 15.70 -30.69 32.19
CA GLY A 208 16.21 -30.36 33.53
C GLY A 208 16.65 -28.90 33.60
N GLY A 209 16.28 -28.04 34.55
CA GLY A 209 15.54 -28.17 35.81
C GLY A 209 15.93 -26.97 36.69
N THR A 210 14.95 -26.07 36.93
CA THR A 210 14.72 -25.18 38.10
C THR A 210 15.73 -24.13 38.62
N THR A 211 15.22 -22.89 38.71
CA THR A 211 15.40 -21.79 39.72
C THR A 211 16.64 -20.87 39.73
N GLN A 212 16.41 -19.54 39.56
CA GLN A 212 16.44 -18.50 40.63
C GLN A 212 16.94 -17.08 40.19
N THR A 213 16.06 -16.08 40.35
CA THR A 213 16.22 -14.68 40.84
C THR A 213 17.24 -13.65 40.26
N ALA A 214 16.65 -12.50 39.87
CA ALA A 214 17.03 -11.06 39.97
C ALA A 214 18.25 -10.42 39.25
N ALA A 215 17.88 -9.41 38.45
CA ALA A 215 18.37 -8.03 38.37
C ALA A 215 19.72 -7.66 37.69
N SER A 216 19.58 -6.64 36.83
CA SER A 216 20.48 -5.48 36.55
C SER A 216 21.33 -5.46 35.25
N THR A 217 20.96 -4.51 34.39
CA THR A 217 21.78 -3.55 33.62
C THR A 217 22.68 -4.02 32.46
N THR A 218 22.38 -3.56 31.23
CA THR A 218 23.11 -2.47 30.51
C THR A 218 22.99 -2.59 28.98
N SER A 219 22.43 -1.53 28.41
CA SER A 219 22.70 -0.81 27.14
C SER A 219 23.50 -1.43 25.97
N GLY A 220 22.97 -1.16 24.77
CA GLY A 220 23.67 -1.02 23.47
C GLY A 220 22.75 -1.47 22.33
N SER A 221 22.46 -0.74 21.25
CA SER A 221 23.07 0.44 20.63
C SER A 221 22.02 1.11 19.72
N GLY A 222 22.06 2.45 19.65
CA GLY A 222 21.07 3.25 18.91
C GLY A 222 21.31 3.31 17.41
N SER A 223 20.24 3.23 16.64
CA SER A 223 20.16 3.81 15.29
C SER A 223 19.62 5.23 15.43
N ALA A 224 20.36 6.22 14.91
CA ALA A 224 20.09 7.66 15.06
C ALA A 224 18.68 8.09 14.59
N THR A 225 18.02 7.27 13.78
CA THR A 225 16.64 7.46 13.31
C THR A 225 15.60 7.33 14.43
N ASP A 226 15.83 6.46 15.42
CA ASP A 226 14.86 6.16 16.48
C ASP A 226 14.75 7.33 17.49
N THR A 227 15.86 8.01 17.78
CA THR A 227 15.86 9.21 18.64
C THR A 227 15.16 10.39 17.94
N ALA A 228 15.42 10.61 16.66
CA ALA A 228 14.76 11.67 15.89
C ALA A 228 13.25 11.44 15.79
N ALA A 229 12.82 10.19 15.54
CA ALA A 229 11.41 9.82 15.49
C ALA A 229 10.70 10.04 16.84
N ARG A 230 11.34 9.68 17.96
CA ARG A 230 10.78 9.88 19.31
C ARG A 230 10.69 11.35 19.71
N VAL A 231 11.68 12.16 19.32
CA VAL A 231 11.66 13.61 19.57
C VAL A 231 10.56 14.29 18.75
N LEU A 232 10.42 13.95 17.47
CA LEU A 232 9.35 14.50 16.63
C LEU A 232 7.96 14.06 17.09
N ALA A 233 7.79 12.79 17.50
CA ALA A 233 6.54 12.30 18.08
C ALA A 233 6.18 13.03 19.39
N GLY A 234 7.17 13.28 20.25
CA GLY A 234 6.98 14.04 21.49
C GLY A 234 6.56 15.49 21.23
N VAL A 235 7.24 16.18 20.31
CA VAL A 235 6.90 17.57 19.94
C VAL A 235 5.51 17.64 19.31
N GLY A 236 5.17 16.70 18.43
CA GLY A 236 3.85 16.62 17.79
C GLY A 236 2.71 16.45 18.80
N LEU A 237 2.90 15.59 19.82
CA LEU A 237 1.91 15.37 20.87
C LEU A 237 1.71 16.62 21.75
N VAL A 238 2.78 17.32 22.10
CA VAL A 238 2.71 18.56 22.89
C VAL A 238 1.99 19.67 22.12
N VAL A 239 2.31 19.84 20.84
CA VAL A 239 1.63 20.83 19.97
C VAL A 239 0.16 20.47 19.78
N GLY A 240 -0.16 19.19 19.59
CA GLY A 240 -1.54 18.70 19.48
C GLY A 240 -2.37 18.99 20.73
N VAL A 241 -1.83 18.65 21.91
CA VAL A 241 -2.52 18.89 23.20
C VAL A 241 -2.68 20.39 23.47
N ALA A 242 -1.67 21.21 23.17
CA ALA A 242 -1.77 22.66 23.29
C ALA A 242 -2.87 23.22 22.36
N GLY A 243 -2.95 22.74 21.12
CA GLY A 243 -3.99 23.12 20.16
C GLY A 243 -5.41 22.82 20.67
N VAL A 244 -5.63 21.62 21.23
CA VAL A 244 -6.93 21.23 21.81
C VAL A 244 -7.25 22.09 23.03
N ALA A 245 -6.27 22.37 23.90
CA ALA A 245 -6.48 23.20 25.08
C ALA A 245 -6.83 24.65 24.72
N PHE A 246 -6.14 25.26 23.75
CA PHE A 246 -6.45 26.61 23.26
C PHE A 246 -7.81 26.68 22.56
N GLY A 247 -8.17 25.65 21.78
CA GLY A 247 -9.50 25.53 21.17
C GLY A 247 -10.61 25.48 22.21
N PHE A 248 -10.42 24.67 23.26
CA PHE A 248 -11.40 24.53 24.34
C PHE A 248 -11.54 25.79 25.20
N LEU A 249 -10.45 26.51 25.46
CA LEU A 249 -10.46 27.79 26.20
C LEU A 249 -11.08 28.93 25.39
N GLY A 250 -10.88 28.93 24.07
CA GLY A 250 -11.54 29.86 23.14
C GLY A 250 -13.05 29.67 23.10
N TRP A 251 -13.52 28.42 23.07
CA TRP A 251 -14.95 28.08 23.10
C TRP A 251 -15.62 28.53 24.41
N ARG A 252 -14.95 28.34 25.55
CA ARG A 252 -15.48 28.75 26.87
C ARG A 252 -15.58 30.27 27.07
N ARG A 253 -14.75 31.08 26.42
CA ARG A 253 -14.80 32.55 26.53
C ARG A 253 -15.79 33.20 25.56
N GLY A 254 -16.22 32.51 24.51
CA GLY A 254 -17.24 32.99 23.57
C GLY A 254 -18.68 32.88 24.07
N GLY A 255 -18.95 32.04 25.08
CA GLY A 255 -20.31 31.71 25.54
C GLY A 255 -20.88 32.55 26.68
N ARG A 256 -20.21 33.62 27.13
CA ARG A 256 -20.68 34.47 28.25
C ARG A 256 -20.61 35.96 27.94
N ARG A 257 -21.33 36.40 26.91
CA ARG A 257 -21.92 37.75 26.84
C ARG A 257 -23.18 37.62 26.00
N ASP A 258 -24.30 37.42 26.68
CA ASP A 258 -25.66 37.84 26.29
C ASP A 258 -26.64 37.24 27.32
N SER A 259 -26.74 37.87 28.50
CA SER A 259 -27.92 37.84 29.39
C SER A 259 -27.70 38.81 30.56
N ALA A 260 -28.75 39.57 30.89
CA ALA A 260 -28.90 40.69 31.85
C ALA A 260 -28.40 42.05 31.31
N ALA A 261 -29.23 43.02 30.90
CA ALA A 261 -30.58 43.44 31.32
C ALA A 261 -30.69 43.71 32.82
#